data_AF-A0AAD6DCU9-F1
#
_entry.id   AF-A0AAD6DCU9-F1
#
_cell.length_a   1.000
_cell.length_b   1.000
_cell.length_c   1.000
_cell.angle_alpha   90.00
_cell.angle_beta   90.00
_cell.angle_gamma   90.00
#
_symmetry.space_group_name_H-M   'P 1'
#
loop_
_entity.id
_entity.type
_entity.pdbx_description
1 polymer ?
#
loop_
_entity_poly.entity_id
_entity_poly.type
_entity_poly.pdbx_seq_one_letter_code
_entity_poly.pdbx_strand_id
1 'polypeptide(L)'
;MERHIDLAELPIKNQQNLNKVFQHDLDIYEKLQVAEEQLAIAQNIISNIRTAQTPLKRTRTRRQIKPLSDTGTLSARDANRSIETKRVKDTEKEKRREEREWIKRNGRLPKQRTKEEIRASEEAEKASLQRGDLFWMDPPPPVR
;
A
#
# COMPACT_ATOMS: atom_id res chain seq x y z
N MET A 1 -34.96 -60.06 13.86
CA MET A 1 -35.73 -60.18 12.61
C MET A 1 -36.81 -59.10 12.64
N GLU A 2 -36.59 -57.99 11.96
CA GLU A 2 -37.64 -56.98 11.76
C GLU A 2 -38.69 -57.58 10.84
N ARG A 3 -39.95 -57.60 11.29
CA ARG A 3 -41.06 -58.04 10.44
C ARG A 3 -41.49 -56.82 9.63
N HIS A 4 -41.24 -56.86 8.33
CA HIS A 4 -41.84 -55.90 7.41
C HIS A 4 -43.33 -56.24 7.29
N ILE A 5 -44.18 -55.30 7.72
CA ILE A 5 -45.63 -55.41 7.56
C ILE A 5 -45.94 -54.70 6.25
N ASP A 6 -46.53 -55.42 5.30
CA ASP A 6 -46.90 -54.84 4.02
C ASP A 6 -48.04 -53.84 4.21
N LEU A 7 -47.98 -52.71 3.52
CA LEU A 7 -48.96 -51.62 3.65
C LEU A 7 -50.40 -52.13 3.39
N ALA A 8 -50.54 -53.14 2.53
CA ALA A 8 -51.79 -53.80 2.17
C ALA A 8 -52.43 -54.59 3.33
N GLU A 9 -51.65 -54.99 4.34
CA GLU A 9 -52.11 -55.76 5.51
C GLU A 9 -52.66 -54.85 6.63
N LEU A 10 -52.45 -53.53 6.53
CA LEU A 10 -52.95 -52.57 7.50
C LEU A 10 -54.45 -52.29 7.32
N PRO A 11 -55.16 -51.90 8.41
CA PRO A 11 -56.53 -51.41 8.29
C PRO A 11 -56.63 -50.21 7.34
N ILE A 12 -57.68 -50.17 6.51
CA ILE A 12 -57.89 -49.14 5.47
C ILE A 12 -57.73 -47.70 6.01
N LYS A 13 -58.20 -47.43 7.23
CA LYS A 13 -58.04 -46.10 7.86
C LYS A 13 -56.57 -45.73 8.09
N ASN A 14 -55.75 -46.70 8.46
CA ASN A 14 -54.32 -46.48 8.70
C ASN A 14 -53.58 -46.30 7.37
N GLN A 15 -53.95 -47.05 6.33
CA GLN A 15 -53.43 -46.84 4.97
C GLN A 15 -53.73 -45.43 4.46
N GLN A 16 -54.96 -44.95 4.64
CA GLN A 16 -55.36 -43.59 4.22
C GLN A 16 -54.63 -42.50 5.00
N ASN A 17 -54.44 -42.67 6.31
CA ASN A 17 -53.70 -41.71 7.12
C ASN A 17 -52.22 -41.66 6.72
N LEU A 18 -51.59 -42.81 6.48
CA LEU A 18 -50.21 -42.88 5.99
C LEU A 18 -50.08 -42.21 4.62
N ASN A 19 -51.00 -42.48 3.69
CA ASN A 19 -51.01 -41.82 2.39
C ASN A 19 -51.11 -40.29 2.49
N LYS A 20 -51.92 -39.77 3.43
CA LYS A 20 -52.00 -38.32 3.68
C LYS A 20 -50.69 -37.75 4.21
N VAL A 21 -50.02 -38.47 5.11
CA VAL A 21 -48.69 -38.07 5.63
C VAL A 21 -47.67 -38.08 4.50
N PHE A 22 -47.62 -39.13 3.68
CA PHE A 22 -46.71 -39.20 2.54
C PHE A 22 -46.97 -38.08 1.51
N GLN A 23 -48.23 -37.77 1.21
CA GLN A 23 -48.58 -36.65 0.32
C GLN A 23 -48.13 -35.31 0.90
N HIS A 24 -48.38 -35.08 2.19
CA HIS A 24 -47.94 -33.88 2.87
C HIS A 24 -46.40 -33.75 2.87
N ASP A 25 -45.68 -34.85 3.08
CA ASP A 25 -44.22 -34.86 3.06
C ASP A 25 -43.69 -34.57 1.64
N LEU A 26 -44.31 -35.12 0.59
CA LEU A 26 -44.00 -34.80 -0.80
C LEU A 26 -44.20 -33.31 -1.10
N ASP A 27 -45.32 -32.72 -0.66
CA ASP A 27 -45.59 -31.29 -0.82
C ASP A 27 -44.55 -30.42 -0.08
N ILE A 28 -44.05 -30.88 1.08
CA ILE A 28 -42.97 -30.20 1.79
C ILE A 28 -41.69 -30.22 0.96
N TYR A 29 -41.32 -31.38 0.43
CA TYR A 29 -40.09 -31.50 -0.39
C TYR A 29 -40.14 -30.62 -1.62
N GLU A 30 -41.28 -30.55 -2.31
CA GLU A 30 -41.45 -29.68 -3.47
C GLU A 30 -41.28 -28.20 -3.10
N LYS A 31 -41.87 -27.76 -1.99
CA LYS A 31 -41.72 -26.38 -1.49
C LYS A 31 -40.28 -26.06 -1.09
N LEU A 32 -39.58 -27.01 -0.47
CA LEU A 32 -38.18 -26.84 -0.10
C LEU A 32 -37.30 -26.68 -1.34
N GLN A 33 -37.53 -27.48 -2.38
CA GLN A 33 -36.80 -27.38 -3.64
C GLN A 33 -37.00 -26.01 -4.29
N VAL A 34 -38.24 -25.53 -4.37
CA VAL A 34 -38.53 -24.17 -4.89
C VAL A 34 -37.87 -23.09 -4.04
N ALA A 35 -37.85 -23.23 -2.72
CA ALA A 35 -37.20 -22.26 -1.83
C ALA A 35 -35.67 -22.22 -2.01
N GLU A 36 -35.03 -23.37 -2.23
CA GLU A 36 -33.59 -23.46 -2.52
C GLU A 36 -33.24 -22.76 -3.84
N GLU A 37 -34.03 -22.97 -4.89
CA GLU A 37 -33.85 -22.30 -6.18
C GLU A 37 -34.00 -20.78 -6.05
N GLN A 38 -35.03 -20.32 -5.33
CA GLN A 38 -35.23 -18.89 -5.08
C GLN A 38 -34.09 -18.28 -4.26
N LEU A 39 -33.55 -19.01 -3.29
CA LEU A 39 -32.42 -18.57 -2.49
C LEU A 39 -31.16 -18.44 -3.35
N ALA A 40 -30.89 -19.38 -4.25
CA ALA A 40 -29.77 -19.31 -5.18
C ALA A 40 -29.90 -18.10 -6.12
N ILE A 41 -31.10 -17.82 -6.64
CA ILE A 41 -31.38 -16.64 -7.46
C ILE A 41 -31.13 -15.35 -6.66
N ALA A 42 -31.64 -15.27 -5.43
CA ALA A 42 -31.47 -14.09 -4.58
C ALA A 42 -29.99 -13.82 -4.25
N GLN A 43 -29.22 -14.86 -3.96
CA GLN A 43 -27.78 -14.74 -3.70
C GLN A 43 -27.03 -14.21 -4.94
N ASN A 44 -27.37 -14.68 -6.13
CA ASN A 44 -26.79 -14.18 -7.38
C ASN A 44 -27.13 -12.71 -7.62
N ILE A 45 -28.38 -12.30 -7.37
CA ILE A 45 -28.80 -10.89 -7.49
C ILE A 45 -28.00 -10.01 -6.51
N ILE A 46 -27.89 -10.42 -5.25
CA ILE A 46 -27.12 -9.69 -4.23
C ILE A 46 -25.65 -9.56 -4.64
N SER A 47 -25.05 -10.63 -5.17
CA SER A 47 -23.69 -10.62 -5.68
C SER A 47 -23.52 -9.58 -6.79
N ASN A 48 -24.42 -9.56 -7.76
CA ASN A 48 -24.39 -8.60 -8.88
C ASN A 48 -24.58 -7.15 -8.43
N ILE A 49 -25.46 -6.90 -7.46
CA ILE A 49 -25.62 -5.56 -6.88
C ILE A 49 -24.33 -5.13 -6.19
N ARG A 50 -23.72 -6.03 -5.40
CA ARG A 50 -22.46 -5.74 -4.71
C ARG A 50 -21.35 -5.43 -5.70
N THR A 51 -21.20 -6.22 -6.78
CA THR A 51 -20.18 -5.95 -7.81
C THR A 51 -20.43 -4.63 -8.52
N ALA A 52 -21.68 -4.31 -8.87
CA ALA A 52 -22.04 -3.04 -9.49
C ALA A 52 -21.84 -1.83 -8.56
N GLN A 53 -22.07 -2.00 -7.25
CA GLN A 53 -21.85 -0.97 -6.24
C GLN A 53 -20.40 -0.87 -5.77
N THR A 54 -19.55 -1.87 -6.05
CA THR A 54 -18.14 -1.74 -5.71
C THR A 54 -17.60 -0.48 -6.39
N PRO A 55 -17.01 0.47 -5.62
CA PRO A 55 -16.49 1.67 -6.21
C PRO A 55 -15.45 1.24 -7.24
N LEU A 56 -15.69 1.55 -8.52
CA LEU A 56 -14.69 1.38 -9.56
C LEU A 56 -13.44 2.06 -9.02
N LYS A 57 -12.42 1.27 -8.68
CA LYS A 57 -11.12 1.79 -8.27
C LYS A 57 -10.58 2.55 -9.47
N ARG A 58 -10.92 3.83 -9.57
CA ARG A 58 -10.50 4.70 -10.66
C ARG A 58 -8.98 4.61 -10.69
N THR A 59 -8.43 4.16 -11.80
CA THR A 59 -6.98 4.23 -12.04
C THR A 59 -6.57 5.68 -11.80
N ARG A 60 -5.60 5.89 -10.90
CA ARG A 60 -5.18 7.25 -10.51
C ARG A 60 -4.75 7.99 -11.77
N THR A 61 -5.58 8.93 -12.24
CA THR A 61 -5.21 9.78 -13.37
C THR A 61 -4.09 10.70 -12.91
N ARG A 62 -3.14 10.99 -13.81
CA ARG A 62 -1.88 11.71 -13.58
C ARG A 62 -1.99 13.06 -12.83
N ARG A 63 -3.20 13.60 -12.69
CA ARG A 63 -3.52 14.87 -12.01
C ARG A 63 -4.19 14.70 -10.65
N GLN A 64 -4.24 13.50 -10.07
CA GLN A 64 -4.62 13.38 -8.67
C GLN A 64 -3.53 14.04 -7.81
N ILE A 65 -3.88 15.20 -7.25
CA ILE A 65 -3.27 15.78 -6.05
C ILE A 65 -2.96 14.60 -5.12
N LYS A 66 -1.71 14.47 -4.68
CA LYS A 66 -1.31 13.41 -3.74
C LYS A 66 -2.39 13.31 -2.66
N PRO A 67 -3.00 12.13 -2.44
CA PRO A 67 -4.08 12.02 -1.49
C PRO A 67 -3.57 12.53 -0.15
N LEU A 68 -4.33 13.45 0.44
CA LEU A 68 -4.08 13.99 1.77
C LEU A 68 -4.43 12.86 2.76
N SER A 69 -3.60 11.82 2.83
CA SER A 69 -3.90 10.50 3.38
C SER A 69 -5.23 9.87 2.86
N ASP A 70 -5.47 8.60 3.14
CA ASP A 70 -6.72 7.93 2.72
C ASP A 70 -7.96 8.50 3.44
N THR A 71 -7.77 9.29 4.51
CA THR A 71 -8.83 9.93 5.29
C THR A 71 -9.12 11.38 4.89
N GLY A 72 -8.39 11.93 3.90
CA GLY A 72 -8.56 13.33 3.49
C GLY A 72 -7.92 14.36 4.45
N THR A 73 -7.23 13.91 5.50
CA THR A 73 -6.49 14.75 6.45
C THR A 73 -4.98 14.63 6.23
N LEU A 74 -4.22 15.73 6.24
CA LEU A 74 -2.76 15.65 6.13
C LEU A 74 -2.18 15.01 7.39
N SER A 75 -1.60 13.81 7.26
CA SER A 75 -0.92 13.19 8.39
C SER A 75 0.39 13.93 8.70
N ALA A 76 0.78 13.99 9.98
CA ALA A 76 2.05 14.59 10.38
C ALA A 76 3.24 13.93 9.68
N ARG A 77 3.16 12.62 9.40
CA ARG A 77 4.17 11.86 8.68
C ARG A 77 4.31 12.34 7.23
N ASP A 78 3.21 12.56 6.54
CA ASP A 78 3.21 13.06 5.16
C ASP A 78 3.69 14.51 5.07
N ALA A 79 3.32 15.34 6.06
CA ALA A 79 3.81 16.71 6.18
C ALA A 79 5.34 16.74 6.34
N ASN A 80 5.89 15.92 7.26
CA ASN A 80 7.33 15.83 7.49
C ASN A 80 8.08 15.35 6.24
N ARG A 81 7.56 14.33 5.54
CA ARG A 81 8.12 13.87 4.26
C ARG A 81 8.13 14.98 3.20
N SER A 82 7.08 15.81 3.15
CA SER A 82 7.02 16.95 2.24
C SER A 82 8.09 18.00 2.58
N ILE A 83 8.33 18.26 3.87
CA ILE A 83 9.36 19.21 4.33
C ILE A 83 10.76 18.70 3.96
N GLU A 84 11.05 17.42 4.21
CA GLU A 84 12.35 16.82 3.84
C GLU A 84 12.62 16.92 2.33
N THR A 85 11.64 16.53 1.50
CA THR A 85 11.80 16.63 0.04
C THR A 85 12.00 18.07 -0.45
N LYS A 86 11.39 19.04 0.23
CA LYS A 86 11.60 20.47 -0.07
C LYS A 86 13.01 20.92 0.33
N ARG A 87 13.49 20.55 1.52
CA ARG A 87 14.85 20.84 1.98
C ARG A 87 15.91 20.27 1.03
N VAL A 88 15.74 19.04 0.56
CA VAL A 88 16.66 18.44 -0.43
C VAL A 88 16.71 19.28 -1.72
N LYS A 89 15.55 19.72 -2.24
CA LYS A 89 15.52 20.58 -3.43
C LYS A 89 16.15 21.95 -3.20
N ASP A 90 15.90 22.56 -2.04
CA ASP A 90 16.44 23.87 -1.69
C ASP A 90 17.97 23.79 -1.56
N THR A 91 18.50 22.77 -0.86
CA THR A 91 19.95 22.53 -0.78
C THR A 91 20.60 22.23 -2.13
N GLU A 92 19.96 21.48 -3.03
CA GLU A 92 20.46 21.29 -4.40
C GLU A 92 20.49 22.61 -5.19
N LYS A 93 19.50 23.47 -4.99
CA LYS A 93 19.42 24.77 -5.66
C LYS A 93 20.51 25.72 -5.15
N GLU A 94 20.78 25.71 -3.85
CA GLU A 94 21.87 26.47 -3.24
C GLU A 94 23.23 26.00 -3.77
N LYS A 95 23.51 24.69 -3.79
CA LYS A 95 24.74 24.14 -4.38
C LYS A 95 24.97 24.59 -5.82
N ARG A 96 23.92 24.53 -6.66
CA ARG A 96 24.01 25.00 -8.06
C ARG A 96 24.27 26.50 -8.16
N ARG A 97 23.78 27.29 -7.20
CA ARG A 97 24.05 28.73 -7.16
C ARG A 97 25.50 29.00 -6.78
N GLU A 98 26.01 28.32 -5.75
CA GLU A 98 27.41 28.39 -5.33
C GLU A 98 28.36 27.98 -6.46
N GLU A 99 28.04 26.89 -7.17
CA GLU A 99 28.79 26.44 -8.34
C GLU A 99 28.87 27.52 -9.43
N ARG A 100 27.74 28.19 -9.71
CA ARG A 100 27.71 29.29 -10.70
C ARG A 100 28.52 30.50 -10.25
N GLU A 101 28.39 30.89 -8.98
CA GLU A 101 29.15 32.02 -8.41
C GLU A 101 30.65 31.71 -8.41
N TRP A 102 31.03 30.46 -8.14
CA TRP A 102 32.41 29.99 -8.23
C TRP A 102 32.95 30.02 -9.65
N ILE A 103 32.21 29.46 -10.63
CA ILE A 103 32.62 29.51 -12.05
C ILE A 103 32.76 30.96 -12.51
N LYS A 104 31.86 31.86 -12.08
CA LYS A 104 31.94 33.28 -12.43
C LYS A 104 33.21 33.95 -11.89
N ARG A 105 33.65 33.57 -10.69
CA ARG A 105 34.85 34.15 -10.04
C ARG A 105 36.16 33.51 -10.51
N ASN A 106 36.17 32.20 -10.72
CA ASN A 106 37.40 31.39 -10.90
C ASN A 106 37.50 30.69 -12.26
N GLY A 107 36.49 30.83 -13.14
CA GLY A 107 36.45 30.31 -14.51
C GLY A 107 36.23 28.79 -14.67
N ARG A 108 36.47 27.99 -13.63
CA ARG A 108 36.27 26.52 -13.62
C ARG A 108 35.72 26.04 -12.28
N LEU A 109 35.00 24.92 -12.29
CA LEU A 109 34.54 24.26 -11.08
C LEU A 109 35.71 23.74 -10.24
N PRO A 110 35.61 23.74 -8.89
CA PRO A 110 36.59 23.06 -8.06
C PRO A 110 36.58 21.57 -8.39
N LYS A 111 37.75 20.94 -8.47
CA LYS A 111 37.82 19.48 -8.55
C LYS A 111 37.22 18.91 -7.28
N GLN A 112 36.15 18.12 -7.40
CA GLN A 112 35.59 17.41 -6.26
C GLN A 112 36.60 16.36 -5.80
N ARG A 113 36.98 16.40 -4.52
CA ARG A 113 37.85 15.38 -3.91
C ARG A 113 37.11 14.05 -3.86
N THR A 114 37.83 12.95 -4.06
CA THR A 114 37.24 11.61 -3.89
C THR A 114 37.01 11.32 -2.40
N LYS A 115 36.08 10.40 -2.09
CA LYS A 115 35.80 10.04 -0.68
C LYS A 115 37.04 9.49 0.05
N GLU A 116 37.92 8.82 -0.70
CA GLU A 116 39.16 8.25 -0.19
C GLU A 116 40.17 9.36 0.15
N GLU A 117 40.31 10.36 -0.71
CA GLU A 117 41.14 11.55 -0.44
C GLU A 117 40.65 12.35 0.78
N ILE A 118 39.33 12.48 0.96
CA ILE A 118 38.76 13.17 2.12
C ILE A 118 39.09 12.41 3.40
N ARG A 119 38.89 11.09 3.43
CA ARG A 119 39.22 10.26 4.60
C ARG A 119 40.71 10.28 4.91
N ALA A 120 41.56 10.14 3.90
CA ALA A 120 43.01 10.24 4.07
C ALA A 120 43.43 11.61 4.63
N SER A 121 42.79 12.69 4.18
CA SER A 121 43.01 14.04 4.71
C SER A 121 42.56 14.18 6.16
N GLU A 122 41.39 13.67 6.53
CA GLU A 122 40.86 13.70 7.91
C GLU A 122 41.72 12.84 8.87
N GLU A 123 42.20 11.69 8.40
CA GLU A 123 43.10 10.81 9.15
C GLU A 123 44.48 11.45 9.34
N ALA A 124 45.02 12.10 8.31
CA ALA A 124 46.26 12.87 8.40
C ALA A 124 46.12 14.08 9.34
N GLU A 125 44.97 14.75 9.33
CA GLU A 125 44.66 15.85 10.25
C GLU A 125 44.60 15.37 11.70
N LYS A 126 43.92 14.24 11.97
CA LYS A 126 43.90 13.65 13.31
C LYS A 126 45.30 13.19 13.76
N ALA A 127 46.08 12.61 12.86
CA ALA A 127 47.43 12.15 13.16
C ALA A 127 48.41 13.30 13.47
N SER A 128 48.32 14.42 12.74
CA SER A 128 49.13 15.62 12.99
C SER A 128 48.75 16.32 14.29
N LEU A 129 47.46 16.40 14.61
CA LEU A 129 46.96 16.94 15.88
C LEU A 129 47.45 16.13 17.09
N GLN A 130 47.54 14.80 16.95
CA GLN A 130 48.09 13.91 17.98
C GLN A 130 49.63 14.02 18.09
N ARG A 131 50.32 14.32 17.00
CA ARG A 131 51.78 14.53 16.98
C ARG A 131 52.19 15.93 17.44
N GLY A 132 51.25 16.87 17.52
CA GLY A 132 51.52 18.27 17.87
C GLY A 132 52.19 19.07 16.75
N ASP A 133 52.09 18.59 15.50
CA ASP A 133 52.70 19.25 14.35
C ASP A 133 51.91 20.54 14.00
N LEU A 134 52.59 21.69 14.02
CA LEU A 134 52.02 22.98 13.58
C LEU A 134 51.74 22.91 12.07
N PHE A 135 50.47 23.07 11.67
CA PHE A 135 50.09 23.20 10.27
C PHE A 135 50.76 24.42 9.63
N TRP A 136 51.57 24.19 8.59
CA TRP A 136 52.10 25.27 7.76
C TRP A 136 51.01 25.74 6.78
N MET A 137 50.50 26.96 6.98
CA MET A 137 49.85 27.71 5.92
C MET A 137 50.94 28.43 5.13
N ASP A 138 51.07 28.13 3.84
CA ASP A 138 51.95 28.92 2.98
C ASP A 138 51.54 30.40 3.07
N PRO A 139 52.49 31.32 3.31
CA PRO A 139 52.17 32.74 3.31
C PRO A 139 51.62 33.13 1.94
N PRO A 140 50.57 33.98 1.87
CA PRO A 140 50.01 34.39 0.59
C PRO A 140 51.10 35.05 -0.28
N PRO A 141 51.12 34.80 -1.60
CA PRO A 141 52.15 35.35 -2.47
C PRO A 141 52.13 36.88 -2.40
N PRO A 142 53.31 37.54 -2.43
CA PRO A 142 53.37 38.99 -2.32
C PRO A 142 52.59 39.63 -3.48
N VAL A 143 51.65 40.50 -3.13
CA VAL A 143 50.92 41.34 -4.08
C VAL A 143 51.93 42.29 -4.71
N ARG A 144 52.15 42.18 -6.03
CA ARG A 144 52.92 43.16 -6.82
C ARG A 144 51.99 44.21 -7.40
#